data_AF-E7C1I0-F1
#
_entry.id   AF-E7C1I0-F1
#
_cell.length_a   1.000
_cell.length_b   1.000
_cell.length_c   1.000
_cell.angle_alpha   90.00
_cell.angle_beta   90.00
_cell.angle_gamma   90.00
#
_symmetry.space_group_name_H-M   'P 1'
#
loop_
_entity.id
_entity.type
_entity.pdbx_description
1 polymer ?
#
loop_
_entity_poly.entity_id
_entity_poly.type
_entity_poly.pdbx_seq_one_letter_code
_entity_poly.pdbx_strand_id
1 'polypeptide(L)'
;MEDDLVKRIKSPLKLELKKIFCKTESNNIEQQKNFESEQIKKFLNKNNSLFCFDKNGDKFSSENFSDLLFKQTKDIDFVIGGSFGISKKLLDSSNKVISFSDMEFSHDIFRLMAIEQIYRTQCIFNNHPYHQK
;
A
#
# COMPACT_ATOMS: atom_id res chain seq x y z
N MET A 1 0.64 17.40 -3.92
CA MET A 1 0.75 16.93 -2.52
C MET A 1 1.36 15.55 -2.45
N GLU A 2 0.81 14.55 -3.16
CA GLU A 2 1.43 13.20 -3.27
C GLU A 2 2.88 13.26 -3.76
N ASP A 3 3.12 13.96 -4.88
CA ASP A 3 4.46 14.06 -5.47
C ASP A 3 5.48 14.74 -4.54
N ASP A 4 5.02 15.63 -3.66
CA ASP A 4 5.89 16.28 -2.69
C ASP A 4 6.32 15.29 -1.60
N LEU A 5 5.40 14.48 -1.08
CA LEU A 5 5.73 13.43 -0.12
C LEU A 5 6.65 12.37 -0.73
N VAL A 6 6.39 11.94 -1.96
CA VAL A 6 7.26 10.97 -2.67
C VAL A 6 8.68 11.51 -2.81
N LYS A 7 8.85 12.81 -3.13
CA LYS A 7 10.17 13.45 -3.21
C LYS A 7 10.92 13.53 -1.88
N ARG A 8 10.20 13.52 -0.75
CA ARG A 8 10.79 13.49 0.60
C ARG A 8 11.26 12.09 0.98
N ILE A 9 10.69 11.05 0.41
CA ILE A 9 11.14 9.67 0.57
C ILE A 9 12.44 9.48 -0.22
N LYS A 10 13.53 9.23 0.50
CA LYS A 10 14.89 9.14 -0.02
C LYS A 10 15.60 7.98 0.69
N SER A 11 16.88 7.78 0.35
CA SER A 11 17.73 6.76 0.98
C SER A 11 17.52 6.69 2.50
N PRO A 12 17.27 5.50 3.06
CA PRO A 12 17.42 4.17 2.45
C PRO A 12 16.26 3.67 1.56
N LEU A 13 15.12 4.36 1.52
CA LEU A 13 13.95 3.92 0.76
C LEU A 13 13.86 4.58 -0.62
N LYS A 14 13.19 3.92 -1.55
CA LYS A 14 12.75 4.47 -2.83
C LYS A 14 11.31 4.06 -3.05
N LEU A 15 10.43 5.05 -3.30
CA LEU A 15 9.02 4.80 -3.59
C LEU A 15 8.71 5.16 -5.05
N GLU A 16 8.07 4.23 -5.77
CA GLU A 16 7.55 4.45 -7.12
C GLU A 16 6.03 4.27 -7.11
N LEU A 17 5.30 5.23 -7.67
CA LEU A 17 3.85 5.16 -7.78
C LEU A 17 3.45 4.73 -9.20
N LYS A 18 2.69 3.64 -9.29
CA LYS A 18 2.07 3.17 -10.53
C LYS A 18 0.56 3.30 -10.44
N LYS A 19 0.00 4.32 -11.10
CA LYS A 19 -1.45 4.53 -11.17
C LYS A 19 -2.03 3.65 -12.29
N ILE A 20 -2.99 2.81 -11.95
CA ILE A 20 -3.65 1.89 -12.88
C ILE A 20 -5.06 2.43 -13.11
N PHE A 21 -5.37 2.75 -14.37
CA PHE A 21 -6.69 3.20 -14.77
C PHE A 21 -7.47 2.02 -15.34
N CYS A 22 -8.49 1.56 -14.61
CA CYS A 22 -9.40 0.52 -15.06
C CYS A 22 -10.73 1.13 -15.46
N LYS A 23 -11.33 0.63 -16.55
CA LYS A 23 -12.72 0.94 -16.89
C LYS A 23 -13.65 0.08 -16.03
N THR A 24 -14.86 0.58 -15.79
CA THR A 24 -15.94 -0.26 -15.27
C THR A 24 -16.35 -1.22 -16.37
N GLU A 25 -16.13 -2.52 -16.16
CA GLU A 25 -16.41 -3.56 -17.15
C GLU A 25 -17.68 -4.34 -16.82
N SER A 26 -18.02 -4.48 -15.53
CA SER A 26 -19.21 -5.20 -15.10
C SER A 26 -19.98 -4.44 -14.03
N ASN A 27 -21.30 -4.64 -14.02
CA ASN A 27 -22.19 -4.19 -12.93
C ASN A 27 -22.05 -5.07 -11.68
N ASN A 28 -21.45 -6.25 -11.80
CA ASN A 28 -21.17 -7.11 -10.65
C ASN A 28 -19.84 -6.70 -9.99
N ILE A 29 -19.93 -6.28 -8.73
CA ILE A 29 -18.81 -5.82 -7.92
C ILE A 29 -17.67 -6.86 -7.86
N GLU A 30 -18.00 -8.15 -7.72
CA GLU A 30 -16.98 -9.20 -7.59
C GLU A 30 -16.23 -9.42 -8.91
N GLN A 31 -16.95 -9.39 -10.04
CA GLN A 31 -16.32 -9.48 -11.36
C GLN A 31 -15.43 -8.26 -11.62
N GLN A 32 -15.87 -7.06 -11.25
CA GLN A 32 -15.09 -5.84 -11.37
C GLN A 32 -13.80 -5.93 -10.53
N LYS A 33 -13.88 -6.36 -9.27
CA LYS A 33 -12.70 -6.57 -8.41
C LYS A 33 -11.71 -7.56 -9.02
N ASN A 34 -12.22 -8.66 -9.57
CA ASN A 34 -11.39 -9.68 -10.20
C ASN A 34 -10.68 -9.13 -11.44
N PHE A 35 -11.39 -8.38 -12.29
CA PHE A 35 -10.81 -7.73 -13.45
C PHE A 35 -9.70 -6.74 -13.05
N GLU A 36 -9.97 -5.83 -12.12
CA GLU A 36 -8.99 -4.87 -11.62
C GLU A 36 -7.76 -5.56 -11.03
N SER A 37 -7.96 -6.66 -10.29
CA SER A 37 -6.88 -7.45 -9.71
C SER A 37 -6.01 -8.12 -10.77
N GLU A 38 -6.60 -8.60 -11.87
CA GLU A 38 -5.83 -9.14 -13.00
C GLU A 38 -5.04 -8.05 -13.74
N GLN A 39 -5.53 -6.80 -13.79
CA GLN A 39 -4.74 -5.68 -14.29
C GLN A 39 -3.58 -5.33 -13.36
N ILE A 40 -3.82 -5.29 -12.04
CA ILE A 40 -2.79 -5.03 -11.02
C ILE A 40 -1.65 -6.04 -11.14
N LYS A 41 -1.97 -7.33 -11.29
CA LYS A 41 -0.98 -8.41 -11.41
C LYS A 41 0.03 -8.21 -12.54
N LYS A 42 -0.32 -7.49 -13.62
CA LYS A 42 0.60 -7.22 -14.73
C LYS A 42 1.76 -6.29 -14.33
N PHE A 43 1.60 -5.51 -13.27
CA PHE A 43 2.60 -4.58 -12.76
C PHE A 43 3.38 -5.10 -11.57
N LEU A 44 2.92 -6.21 -10.96
CA LEU A 44 3.57 -6.84 -9.82
C LEU A 44 4.82 -7.60 -10.26
N ASN A 45 5.87 -7.50 -9.45
CA ASN A 45 7.07 -8.30 -9.63
C ASN A 45 6.99 -9.54 -8.75
N LYS A 46 7.14 -10.72 -9.36
CA LYS A 46 7.07 -12.02 -8.66
C LYS A 46 8.15 -12.20 -7.58
N ASN A 47 9.24 -11.43 -7.66
CA ASN A 47 10.31 -11.48 -6.68
C ASN A 47 10.06 -10.58 -5.47
N ASN A 48 9.10 -9.65 -5.56
CA ASN A 48 8.77 -8.71 -4.50
C ASN A 48 7.81 -9.34 -3.48
N SER A 49 7.83 -8.83 -2.25
CA SER A 49 6.79 -9.11 -1.26
C SER A 49 5.53 -8.33 -1.61
N LEU A 50 4.38 -9.00 -1.75
CA LEU A 50 3.10 -8.37 -2.06
C LEU A 50 2.36 -7.99 -0.77
N PHE A 51 2.23 -6.69 -0.51
CA PHE A 51 1.48 -6.16 0.64
C PHE A 51 0.20 -5.46 0.14
N CYS A 52 -0.95 -5.88 0.64
CA CYS A 52 -2.24 -5.29 0.30
C CYS A 52 -2.77 -4.43 1.45
N PHE A 53 -3.45 -3.35 1.12
CA PHE A 53 -4.22 -2.58 2.09
C PHE A 53 -5.70 -2.97 2.05
N ASP A 54 -6.25 -3.37 3.19
CA ASP A 54 -7.66 -3.69 3.36
C ASP A 54 -8.07 -3.44 4.82
N LYS A 55 -9.32 -3.01 5.04
CA LYS A 55 -9.82 -2.72 6.40
C LYS A 55 -9.77 -3.94 7.32
N ASN A 56 -9.83 -5.15 6.78
CA ASN A 56 -9.78 -6.39 7.52
C ASN A 56 -8.35 -6.92 7.74
N GLY A 57 -7.32 -6.15 7.35
CA GLY A 57 -5.92 -6.49 7.56
C GLY A 57 -5.45 -6.32 9.00
N ASP A 58 -4.20 -6.72 9.24
CA ASP A 58 -3.52 -6.53 10.52
C ASP A 58 -3.27 -5.03 10.76
N LYS A 59 -3.48 -4.58 12.00
CA LYS A 59 -3.20 -3.20 12.43
C LYS A 59 -1.77 -3.09 12.95
N PHE A 60 -1.09 -2.00 12.60
CA PHE A 60 0.28 -1.72 13.03
C PHE A 60 0.37 -0.36 13.69
N SER A 61 1.24 -0.24 14.72
CA SER A 61 1.77 1.07 15.10
C SER A 61 2.78 1.54 14.04
N SER A 62 3.10 2.84 14.03
CA SER A 62 4.10 3.38 13.10
C SER A 62 5.48 2.71 13.28
N GLU A 63 5.88 2.37 14.51
CA GLU A 63 7.11 1.66 14.83
C GLU A 63 7.09 0.24 14.28
N ASN A 64 6.01 -0.52 14.53
CA ASN A 64 5.88 -1.89 14.04
C ASN A 64 5.78 -1.95 12.50
N PHE A 65 5.15 -0.95 11.88
CA PHE A 65 5.12 -0.82 10.43
C PHE A 65 6.52 -0.51 9.88
N SER A 66 7.26 0.41 10.52
CA SER A 66 8.66 0.67 10.17
C SER A 66 9.52 -0.60 10.24
N ASP A 67 9.44 -1.32 11.36
CA ASP A 67 10.13 -2.58 11.56
C ASP A 67 9.78 -3.62 10.49
N LEU A 68 8.49 -3.73 10.14
CA LEU A 68 8.02 -4.67 9.11
C LEU A 68 8.68 -4.38 7.75
N LEU A 69 8.74 -3.10 7.36
CA LEU A 69 9.29 -2.65 6.09
C LEU A 69 10.81 -2.84 6.04
N PHE A 70 11.52 -2.41 7.07
CA PHE A 70 12.99 -2.48 7.11
C PHE A 70 13.55 -3.89 7.36
N LYS A 71 12.73 -4.84 7.81
CA LYS A 71 13.10 -6.27 7.88
C LYS A 71 12.92 -7.01 6.56
N GLN A 72 12.30 -6.40 5.53
CA GLN A 72 12.18 -7.05 4.24
C GLN A 72 13.53 -7.13 3.54
N THR A 73 13.85 -8.31 3.00
CA THR A 73 15.06 -8.54 2.17
C THR A 73 14.77 -8.38 0.68
N LYS A 74 13.50 -8.16 0.33
CA LYS A 74 12.98 -8.01 -1.04
C LYS A 74 12.27 -6.67 -1.14
N ASP A 75 12.20 -6.13 -2.35
CA ASP A 75 11.32 -4.99 -2.63
C ASP A 75 9.86 -5.34 -2.31
N ILE A 76 9.05 -4.33 -2.01
CA ILE A 76 7.65 -4.49 -1.62
C ILE A 76 6.76 -3.87 -2.69
N ASP A 77 5.81 -4.66 -3.18
CA ASP A 77 4.72 -4.14 -4.00
C ASP A 77 3.51 -3.87 -3.09
N PHE A 78 3.22 -2.59 -2.86
CA PHE A 78 2.01 -2.18 -2.15
C PHE A 78 0.82 -2.06 -3.11
N VAL A 79 -0.32 -2.64 -2.74
CA VAL A 79 -1.56 -2.57 -3.51
C VAL A 79 -2.65 -1.87 -2.71
N ILE A 80 -3.22 -0.82 -3.31
CA ILE A 80 -4.42 -0.12 -2.86
C ILE A 80 -5.53 -0.46 -3.86
N GLY A 81 -6.67 -0.95 -3.35
CA GLY A 81 -7.83 -1.26 -4.19
C GLY A 81 -8.52 -0.01 -4.74
N GLY A 82 -9.33 -0.20 -5.79
CA GLY A 82 -10.23 0.83 -6.30
C GLY A 82 -11.43 1.06 -5.36
N SER A 83 -12.48 1.72 -5.85
CA SER A 83 -13.67 2.07 -5.05
C SER A 83 -14.36 0.88 -4.38
N PHE A 84 -14.22 -0.32 -4.93
CA PHE A 84 -14.81 -1.53 -4.36
C PHE A 84 -13.83 -2.32 -3.47
N GLY A 85 -12.54 -1.97 -3.47
CA GLY A 85 -11.48 -2.70 -2.78
C GLY A 85 -10.82 -3.78 -3.65
N ILE A 86 -10.12 -4.72 -3.02
CA ILE A 86 -9.30 -5.73 -3.70
C ILE A 86 -10.08 -7.05 -3.82
N SER A 87 -9.82 -7.86 -4.86
CA SER A 87 -10.40 -9.20 -4.95
C SER A 87 -9.88 -10.11 -3.84
N LYS A 88 -10.73 -11.01 -3.35
CA LYS A 88 -10.34 -12.02 -2.37
C LYS A 88 -9.13 -12.84 -2.84
N LYS A 89 -9.11 -13.22 -4.13
CA LYS A 89 -8.01 -13.98 -4.73
C LYS A 89 -6.66 -13.26 -4.63
N LEU A 90 -6.64 -11.93 -4.78
CA LEU A 90 -5.38 -11.17 -4.65
C LEU A 90 -4.98 -11.02 -3.18
N LEU A 91 -5.93 -10.76 -2.28
CA LEU A 91 -5.70 -10.72 -0.83
C LEU A 91 -5.12 -12.04 -0.32
N ASP A 92 -5.70 -13.17 -0.70
CA ASP A 92 -5.26 -14.51 -0.29
C ASP A 92 -3.84 -14.84 -0.80
N SER A 93 -3.42 -14.22 -1.92
CA SER A 93 -2.07 -14.38 -2.47
C SER A 93 -1.03 -13.41 -1.90
N SER A 94 -1.46 -12.43 -1.10
CA SER A 94 -0.58 -11.41 -0.53
C SER A 94 0.25 -11.97 0.63
N ASN A 95 1.46 -11.46 0.80
CA ASN A 95 2.31 -11.81 1.94
C ASN A 95 1.80 -11.16 3.24
N LYS A 96 1.20 -9.96 3.12
CA LYS A 96 0.57 -9.23 4.23
C LYS A 96 -0.64 -8.46 3.75
N VAL A 97 -1.68 -8.44 4.57
CA VAL A 97 -2.82 -7.54 4.45
C VAL A 97 -2.78 -6.59 5.64
N ILE A 98 -2.75 -5.28 5.37
CA ILE A 98 -2.54 -4.23 6.37
C ILE A 98 -3.79 -3.34 6.44
N SER A 99 -4.24 -3.05 7.67
CA SER A 99 -5.32 -2.12 7.94
C SER A 99 -4.79 -0.87 8.64
N PHE A 100 -5.15 0.31 8.14
CA PHE A 100 -4.87 1.59 8.83
C PHE A 100 -5.98 1.96 9.81
N SER A 101 -7.20 1.46 9.61
CA SER A 101 -8.37 1.82 10.42
C SER A 101 -9.52 0.87 10.13
N ASP A 102 -10.46 0.80 11.07
CA ASP A 102 -11.78 0.19 10.84
C ASP A 102 -12.68 1.09 9.97
N MET A 103 -12.33 2.37 9.84
CA MET A 103 -13.05 3.35 9.02
C MET A 103 -12.71 3.22 7.53
N GLU A 104 -13.68 3.53 6.69
CA GLU A 104 -13.52 3.54 5.24
C GLU A 104 -13.09 4.93 4.75
N PHE A 105 -12.02 4.97 3.97
CA PHE A 105 -11.52 6.18 3.33
C PHE A 105 -11.64 6.04 1.81
N SER A 106 -11.83 7.15 1.11
CA SER A 106 -11.69 7.14 -0.35
C SER A 106 -10.25 6.73 -0.70
N HIS A 107 -10.10 6.03 -1.83
CA HIS A 107 -8.80 5.53 -2.27
C HIS A 107 -7.76 6.67 -2.46
N ASP A 108 -8.20 7.88 -2.84
CA ASP A 108 -7.33 9.05 -2.96
C ASP A 108 -6.76 9.53 -1.62
N ILE A 109 -7.62 9.64 -0.59
CA ILE A 109 -7.17 10.01 0.75
C ILE A 109 -6.31 8.89 1.35
N PHE A 110 -6.73 7.64 1.17
CA PHE A 110 -5.97 6.49 1.65
C PHE A 110 -4.57 6.43 1.05
N ARG A 111 -4.43 6.67 -0.26
CA ARG A 111 -3.14 6.73 -0.93
C ARG A 111 -2.22 7.78 -0.33
N LEU A 112 -2.74 8.96 -0.02
CA LEU A 112 -1.96 10.00 0.64
C LEU A 112 -1.48 9.56 2.03
N MET A 113 -2.36 8.98 2.84
CA MET A 113 -2.00 8.46 4.17
C MET A 113 -0.94 7.36 4.07
N ALA A 114 -1.05 6.44 3.10
CA ALA A 114 -0.09 5.37 2.90
C ALA A 114 1.30 5.92 2.57
N ILE A 115 1.39 6.92 1.68
CA ILE A 115 2.66 7.57 1.34
C ILE A 115 3.26 8.29 2.56
N GLU A 116 2.44 8.99 3.35
CA GLU A 116 2.90 9.65 4.57
C GLU A 116 3.42 8.64 5.60
N GLN A 117 2.73 7.52 5.80
CA GLN A 117 3.19 6.49 6.73
C GLN A 117 4.49 5.82 6.25
N ILE A 118 4.65 5.59 4.95
CA ILE A 118 5.93 5.11 4.39
C ILE A 118 7.03 6.14 4.65
N TYR A 119 6.78 7.43 4.43
CA TYR A 119 7.74 8.49 4.78
C TYR A 119 8.08 8.48 6.28
N ARG A 120 7.07 8.31 7.15
CA ARG A 120 7.24 8.21 8.59
C ARG A 120 8.13 7.03 8.99
N THR A 121 7.98 5.88 8.34
CA THR A 121 8.86 4.72 8.60
C THR A 121 10.33 5.07 8.34
N GLN A 122 10.63 5.80 7.26
CA GLN A 122 11.99 6.28 6.99
C GLN A 122 12.50 7.22 8.10
N CYS A 123 11.66 8.13 8.58
CA CYS A 123 12.02 9.02 9.68
C CYS A 123 12.32 8.24 10.97
N ILE A 124 11.50 7.24 11.31
CA ILE A 124 11.70 6.37 12.47
C ILE A 124 13.02 5.61 12.33
N PHE A 125 13.26 4.96 11.19
CA PHE A 125 14.48 4.19 10.95
C PHE A 125 15.75 5.04 11.05
N ASN A 126 15.71 6.28 10.56
CA ASN A 126 16.84 7.21 10.63
C ASN A 126 16.99 7.91 11.99
N ASN A 127 16.16 7.60 12.99
CA ASN A 127 16.07 8.32 14.27
C ASN A 127 15.90 9.85 14.07
N HIS A 128 15.15 10.25 13.04
CA HIS A 128 15.00 11.65 12.66
C HIS A 128 14.10 12.42 13.66
N PRO A 129 14.40 13.71 13.98
CA PRO A 129 13.62 14.51 14.95
C PRO A 129 12.13 14.68 14.62
N TYR A 130 11.72 14.40 13.38
CA TYR A 130 10.32 14.39 12.96
C TYR A 130 9.46 13.37 13.75
N HIS A 131 10.10 12.36 14.35
CA HIS A 131 9.47 11.43 15.29
C HIS A 131 9.76 11.76 16.76
N GLN A 132 10.08 13.02 17.09
CA GLN A 132 10.04 13.46 18.49
C GLN A 132 8.58 13.63 18.90
N LYS A 133 8.21 12.88 19.94
CA LYS A 133 6.88 12.84 20.56
C LYS A 133 6.30 14.22 20.86
#